data_AF-A0A5T7Y2E3-F1
#
_entry.id   AF-A0A5T7Y2E3-F1
#
_cell.length_a   1.000
_cell.length_b   1.000
_cell.length_c   1.000
_cell.angle_alpha   90.00
_cell.angle_beta   90.00
_cell.angle_gamma   90.00
#
_symmetry.space_group_name_H-M   'P 1'
#
loop_
_entity.id
_entity.type
_entity.pdbx_description
1 polymer ?
#
loop_
_entity_poly.entity_id
_entity_poly.type
_entity_poly.pdbx_seq_one_letter_code
_entity_poly.pdbx_strand_id
1 'polypeptide(L)'
;MPSSALSVSYAALIFPTLSLPGFSCVIIHFFLFFFLWSASVQKRKFLTPEEVSLLLDAALCGANPERNHCLILMAFLHGFRVSELLRLRLSDIDLHGRQIHVARLKNSFSTVHPLIPREVRSLRAWLRVRKKMADTGNDWLFISRSGFPLSRQQFYYLLTRISHKAGLPVCAHPHMLRHACGYALA
;
A
#
# COMPACT_ATOMS: atom_id res chain seq x y z
N MET A 1 -34.18 -19.20 -25.14
CA MET A 1 -34.80 -18.45 -24.03
C MET A 1 -34.55 -19.20 -22.73
N PRO A 2 -34.44 -18.51 -21.59
CA PRO A 2 -34.45 -17.05 -21.44
C PRO A 2 -33.08 -16.57 -20.91
N SER A 3 -32.70 -15.31 -20.97
CA SER A 3 -33.22 -14.14 -21.66
C SER A 3 -32.15 -13.08 -21.43
N SER A 4 -31.67 -12.45 -22.49
CA SER A 4 -31.99 -11.04 -22.80
C SER A 4 -30.99 -10.08 -22.17
N ALA A 5 -30.37 -9.23 -22.99
CA ALA A 5 -30.73 -7.81 -23.09
C ALA A 5 -29.58 -6.99 -22.49
N LEU A 6 -29.02 -5.95 -23.10
CA LEU A 6 -29.39 -5.17 -24.27
C LEU A 6 -28.12 -4.48 -24.78
N SER A 7 -28.07 -4.35 -26.10
CA SER A 7 -27.40 -3.26 -26.81
C SER A 7 -27.71 -1.91 -26.18
N VAL A 8 -26.70 -1.06 -25.96
CA VAL A 8 -26.85 0.39 -26.10
C VAL A 8 -25.57 0.96 -26.68
N SER A 9 -25.55 1.10 -28.01
CA SER A 9 -24.92 2.25 -28.65
C SER A 9 -25.48 3.51 -28.00
N TYR A 10 -24.65 4.45 -27.56
CA TYR A 10 -24.92 5.86 -27.82
C TYR A 10 -23.63 6.67 -27.68
N ALA A 11 -23.26 7.28 -28.80
CA ALA A 11 -22.34 8.39 -28.85
C ALA A 11 -22.87 9.54 -28.01
N ALA A 12 -22.03 10.11 -27.17
CA ALA A 12 -22.09 11.52 -26.82
C ALA A 12 -20.72 11.92 -26.27
N LEU A 13 -19.80 12.12 -27.21
CA LEU A 13 -18.74 13.09 -27.05
C LEU A 13 -19.39 14.43 -26.70
N ILE A 14 -19.43 14.76 -25.42
CA ILE A 14 -19.51 16.15 -24.98
C ILE A 14 -18.24 16.38 -24.18
N PHE A 15 -17.15 16.57 -24.91
CA PHE A 15 -16.01 17.32 -24.40
C PHE A 15 -16.49 18.77 -24.26
N PRO A 16 -16.62 19.34 -23.06
CA PRO A 16 -16.51 20.78 -22.95
C PRO A 16 -15.04 21.08 -23.26
N THR A 17 -14.79 21.61 -24.46
CA THR A 17 -13.57 22.33 -24.80
C THR A 17 -13.49 23.58 -23.92
N LEU A 18 -13.17 23.40 -22.63
CA LEU A 18 -12.70 24.49 -21.79
C LEU A 18 -11.23 24.72 -22.16
N SER A 19 -11.02 25.56 -23.18
CA SER A 19 -9.75 26.24 -23.39
C SER A 19 -9.52 27.20 -22.23
N LEU A 20 -8.94 26.70 -21.14
CA LEU A 20 -8.32 27.56 -20.14
C LEU A 20 -6.86 27.77 -20.54
N PRO A 21 -6.44 28.99 -20.89
CA PRO A 21 -5.03 29.29 -21.09
C PRO A 21 -4.34 29.30 -19.72
N GLY A 22 -3.28 28.52 -19.56
CA GLY A 22 -2.30 28.76 -18.49
C GLY A 22 -2.20 27.74 -17.36
N PHE A 23 -2.78 26.54 -17.45
CA PHE A 23 -2.55 25.49 -16.44
C PHE A 23 -2.05 24.18 -17.07
N SER A 24 -0.84 23.82 -16.69
CA SER A 24 -0.07 22.64 -17.10
C SER A 24 -0.91 21.37 -17.28
N CYS A 25 -0.83 20.80 -18.48
CA CYS A 25 -1.53 19.63 -19.03
C CYS A 25 -1.45 18.31 -18.19
N VAL A 26 -0.68 18.29 -17.10
CA VAL A 26 -0.41 17.09 -16.29
C VAL A 26 -1.60 16.68 -15.39
N ILE A 27 -2.44 17.63 -14.96
CA ILE A 27 -3.53 17.35 -14.00
C ILE A 27 -4.71 16.64 -14.68
N ILE A 28 -5.03 17.00 -15.93
CA ILE A 28 -6.17 16.45 -16.67
C ILE A 28 -5.93 14.96 -16.97
N HIS A 29 -4.69 14.57 -17.29
CA HIS A 29 -4.34 13.17 -17.54
C HIS A 29 -4.50 12.30 -16.28
N PHE A 30 -4.19 12.85 -15.10
CA PHE A 30 -4.36 12.17 -13.82
C PHE A 30 -5.83 11.95 -13.46
N PHE A 31 -6.70 12.92 -13.79
CA PHE A 31 -8.14 12.84 -13.51
C PHE A 31 -8.90 11.95 -14.51
N LEU A 32 -8.55 12.00 -15.80
CA LEU A 32 -9.17 11.13 -16.80
C LEU A 32 -8.82 9.67 -16.58
N PHE A 33 -7.56 9.37 -16.21
CA PHE A 33 -7.14 8.02 -15.88
C PHE A 33 -7.85 7.51 -14.61
N PHE A 34 -8.01 8.37 -13.59
CA PHE A 34 -8.78 8.01 -12.38
C PHE A 34 -10.23 7.63 -12.69
N PHE A 35 -10.90 8.34 -13.62
CA PHE A 35 -12.30 8.09 -13.96
C PHE A 35 -12.50 6.88 -14.89
N LEU A 36 -11.64 6.71 -15.90
CA LEU A 36 -11.68 5.55 -16.81
C LEU A 36 -11.26 4.25 -16.12
N TRP A 37 -10.30 4.30 -15.19
CA TRP A 37 -9.85 3.14 -14.43
C TRP A 37 -10.96 2.55 -13.54
N SER A 38 -11.77 3.42 -12.91
CA SER A 38 -12.86 3.03 -12.01
C SER A 38 -13.89 2.10 -12.69
N ALA A 39 -14.04 2.17 -14.01
CA ALA A 39 -15.02 1.41 -14.77
C ALA A 39 -14.66 -0.07 -15.01
N SER A 40 -13.42 -0.50 -14.71
CA SER A 40 -12.93 -1.87 -14.97
C SER A 40 -12.40 -2.62 -13.74
N VAL A 41 -12.61 -2.08 -12.52
CA VAL A 41 -12.15 -2.72 -11.28
C VAL A 41 -12.91 -4.03 -11.06
N GLN A 42 -12.26 -5.16 -11.32
CA GLN A 42 -12.86 -6.47 -11.08
C GLN A 42 -13.07 -6.68 -9.57
N LYS A 43 -14.23 -7.23 -9.20
CA LYS A 43 -14.71 -7.46 -7.82
C LYS A 43 -13.96 -8.59 -7.07
N ARG A 44 -12.69 -8.86 -7.42
CA ARG A 44 -11.87 -9.88 -6.73
C ARG A 44 -11.47 -9.36 -5.34
N LYS A 45 -11.43 -10.26 -4.35
CA LYS A 45 -11.20 -9.93 -2.93
C LYS A 45 -9.79 -10.27 -2.42
N PHE A 46 -8.92 -10.76 -3.30
CA PHE A 46 -7.56 -11.17 -2.97
C PHE A 46 -6.59 -10.71 -4.06
N LEU A 47 -5.31 -10.60 -3.69
CA LEU A 47 -4.21 -10.28 -4.59
C LEU A 47 -3.42 -11.55 -4.87
N THR A 48 -2.95 -11.73 -6.11
CA THR A 48 -2.02 -12.82 -6.44
C THR A 48 -0.58 -12.45 -6.05
N PRO A 49 0.35 -13.43 -5.90
CA PRO A 49 1.75 -13.14 -5.61
C PRO A 49 2.41 -12.20 -6.64
N GLU A 50 2.04 -12.32 -7.91
CA GLU A 50 2.54 -11.47 -9.00
C GLU A 50 2.04 -10.03 -8.84
N GLU A 51 0.74 -9.86 -8.53
CA GLU A 51 0.14 -8.55 -8.27
C GLU A 51 0.80 -7.87 -7.05
N VAL A 52 1.16 -8.64 -6.02
CA VAL A 52 1.92 -8.13 -4.87
C VAL A 52 3.33 -7.71 -5.27
N SER A 53 4.01 -8.45 -6.15
CA SER A 53 5.32 -8.05 -6.66
C SER A 53 5.24 -6.73 -7.41
N LEU A 54 4.28 -6.57 -8.32
CA LEU A 54 4.04 -5.32 -9.06
C LEU A 54 3.76 -4.15 -8.11
N LEU A 55 2.98 -4.39 -7.05
CA LEU A 55 2.70 -3.40 -6.01
C LEU A 55 3.98 -2.96 -5.28
N LEU A 56 4.85 -3.92 -4.93
CA LEU A 56 6.12 -3.67 -4.26
C LEU A 56 7.10 -2.91 -5.16
N ASP A 57 7.12 -3.20 -6.45
CA ASP A 57 7.96 -2.51 -7.43
C ASP A 57 7.46 -1.07 -7.65
N ALA A 58 6.15 -0.88 -7.80
CA ALA A 58 5.55 0.45 -7.91
C ALA A 58 5.77 1.32 -6.66
N ALA A 59 5.90 0.71 -5.47
CA ALA A 59 6.20 1.42 -4.23
C ALA A 59 7.60 2.07 -4.27
N LEU A 60 8.55 1.52 -5.04
CA LEU A 60 9.90 2.05 -5.20
C LEU A 60 9.96 3.30 -6.09
N CYS A 61 8.94 3.54 -6.92
CA CYS A 61 8.84 4.73 -7.79
C CYS A 61 8.10 5.90 -7.12
N GLY A 62 7.85 5.82 -5.81
CA GLY A 62 7.05 6.76 -5.04
C GLY A 62 7.86 7.73 -4.18
N ALA A 63 7.15 8.62 -3.47
CA ALA A 63 7.75 9.45 -2.44
C ALA A 63 8.03 8.62 -1.18
N ASN A 64 9.28 8.60 -0.69
CA ASN A 64 9.78 7.71 0.37
C ASN A 64 9.69 6.22 -0.03
N PRO A 65 10.43 5.80 -1.06
CA PRO A 65 10.32 4.46 -1.61
C PRO A 65 10.67 3.37 -0.60
N GLU A 66 11.71 3.57 0.21
CA GLU A 66 12.16 2.61 1.23
C GLU A 66 11.08 2.37 2.28
N ARG A 67 10.42 3.46 2.72
CA ARG A 67 9.31 3.37 3.68
C ARG A 67 8.15 2.59 3.10
N ASN A 68 7.68 3.00 1.93
CA ASN A 68 6.44 2.47 1.35
C ASN A 68 6.62 0.99 0.98
N HIS A 69 7.76 0.65 0.39
CA HIS A 69 8.11 -0.74 0.07
C HIS A 69 8.16 -1.59 1.34
N CYS A 70 8.88 -1.14 2.38
CA CYS A 70 8.96 -1.86 3.64
C CYS A 70 7.60 -2.06 4.30
N LEU A 71 6.77 -1.02 4.29
CA LEU A 71 5.48 -1.02 4.94
C LEU A 71 4.49 -2.00 4.25
N ILE A 72 4.48 -2.04 2.92
CA ILE A 72 3.68 -3.00 2.14
C ILE A 72 4.22 -4.42 2.33
N LEU A 73 5.54 -4.60 2.27
CA LEU A 73 6.19 -5.91 2.41
C LEU A 73 5.87 -6.54 3.77
N MET A 74 6.01 -5.80 4.86
CA MET A 74 5.68 -6.28 6.20
C MET A 74 4.19 -6.57 6.38
N ALA A 75 3.32 -5.72 5.82
CA ALA A 75 1.88 -5.94 5.86
C ALA A 75 1.51 -7.27 5.16
N PHE A 76 2.18 -7.58 4.05
CA PHE A 76 1.97 -8.81 3.29
C PHE A 76 2.60 -10.04 3.94
N LEU A 77 3.85 -9.99 4.43
CA LEU A 77 4.53 -11.16 4.98
C LEU A 77 3.98 -11.62 6.33
N HIS A 78 3.56 -10.69 7.17
CA HIS A 78 3.10 -11.00 8.53
C HIS A 78 1.58 -10.88 8.69
N GLY A 79 0.86 -10.45 7.64
CA GLY A 79 -0.59 -10.29 7.67
C GLY A 79 -1.07 -9.28 8.73
N PHE A 80 -0.25 -8.27 9.04
CA PHE A 80 -0.55 -7.30 10.10
C PHE A 80 -1.88 -6.60 9.87
N ARG A 81 -2.63 -6.34 10.95
CA ARG A 81 -3.66 -5.31 10.88
C ARG A 81 -2.97 -3.96 10.72
N VAL A 82 -3.56 -3.05 9.95
CA VAL A 82 -3.00 -1.70 9.75
C VAL A 82 -2.69 -1.02 11.09
N SER A 83 -3.59 -1.13 12.06
CA SER A 83 -3.38 -0.53 13.39
C SER A 83 -2.21 -1.12 14.16
N GLU A 84 -1.89 -2.41 13.94
CA GLU A 84 -0.76 -3.08 14.58
C GLU A 84 0.54 -2.65 13.89
N LEU A 85 0.58 -2.72 12.55
CA LEU A 85 1.73 -2.29 11.74
C LEU A 85 2.16 -0.85 12.04
N LEU A 86 1.18 0.07 12.11
CA LEU A 86 1.45 1.49 12.35
C LEU A 86 1.82 1.79 13.82
N ARG A 87 1.64 0.83 14.73
CA ARG A 87 2.01 0.94 16.15
C ARG A 87 3.32 0.22 16.50
N LEU A 88 4.00 -0.37 15.53
CA LEU A 88 5.30 -0.99 15.77
C LEU A 88 6.31 0.08 16.21
N ARG A 89 7.12 -0.27 17.21
CA ARG A 89 8.22 0.53 17.71
C ARG A 89 9.55 -0.04 17.24
N LEU A 90 10.60 0.78 17.31
CA LEU A 90 11.96 0.32 17.05
C LEU A 90 12.38 -0.80 18.02
N SER A 91 11.95 -0.72 19.28
CA SER A 91 12.21 -1.73 20.32
C SER A 91 11.58 -3.09 20.02
N ASP A 92 10.56 -3.14 19.15
CA ASP A 92 9.88 -4.37 18.79
C ASP A 92 10.65 -5.19 17.74
N ILE A 93 11.68 -4.61 17.12
CA ILE A 93 12.46 -5.25 16.06
C ILE A 93 13.85 -5.60 16.56
N ASP A 94 14.15 -6.89 16.55
CA ASP A 94 15.50 -7.40 16.70
C ASP A 94 16.05 -7.83 15.33
N LEU A 95 16.86 -6.96 14.73
CA LEU A 95 17.53 -7.26 13.46
C LEU A 95 18.69 -8.27 13.60
N HIS A 96 19.24 -8.44 14.81
CA HIS A 96 20.33 -9.39 15.05
C HIS A 96 19.75 -10.80 15.23
N GLY A 97 18.75 -10.94 16.09
CA GLY A 97 17.97 -12.16 16.26
C GLY A 97 17.02 -12.49 15.12
N ARG A 98 16.86 -11.56 14.14
CA ARG A 98 15.92 -11.65 13.00
C ARG A 98 14.50 -11.96 13.45
N GLN A 99 14.02 -11.20 14.43
CA GLN A 99 12.72 -11.39 15.04
C GLN A 99 11.99 -10.06 15.16
N ILE A 100 10.67 -10.12 15.03
CA ILE A 100 9.78 -9.00 15.31
C ILE A 100 8.74 -9.40 16.35
N HIS A 101 8.65 -8.59 17.39
CA HIS A 101 7.67 -8.75 18.45
C HIS A 101 6.37 -8.03 18.09
N VAL A 102 5.27 -8.79 18.02
CA VAL A 102 3.98 -8.26 17.60
C VAL A 102 3.07 -8.16 18.82
N ALA A 103 2.95 -6.96 19.37
CA ALA A 103 1.96 -6.67 20.39
C ALA A 103 0.55 -6.58 19.77
N ARG A 104 -0.20 -7.69 19.82
CA ARG A 104 -1.59 -7.73 19.33
C ARG A 104 -2.50 -7.01 20.34
N LEU A 105 -3.38 -6.13 19.88
CA LEU A 105 -4.37 -5.50 20.75
C LEU A 105 -5.57 -6.42 20.98
N LYS A 106 -6.01 -6.49 22.24
CA LYS A 106 -7.21 -7.19 22.76
C LYS A 106 -7.05 -8.72 22.82
N ASN A 107 -6.92 -9.26 24.04
CA ASN A 107 -7.04 -10.67 24.42
C ASN A 107 -6.33 -11.70 23.52
N SER A 108 -5.21 -11.32 22.90
CA SER A 108 -4.43 -12.19 22.01
C SER A 108 -2.99 -12.23 22.50
N PHE A 109 -2.38 -13.41 22.51
CA PHE A 109 -0.98 -13.57 22.90
C PHE A 109 -0.09 -12.76 21.96
N SER A 110 0.88 -12.03 22.54
CA SER A 110 1.96 -11.43 21.76
C SER A 110 2.72 -12.54 21.06
N THR A 111 2.92 -12.40 19.75
CA THR A 111 3.61 -13.40 18.95
C THR A 111 4.93 -12.83 18.45
N VAL A 112 5.96 -13.66 18.48
CA VAL A 112 7.24 -13.35 17.83
C VAL A 112 7.21 -13.96 16.44
N HIS A 113 7.46 -13.13 15.42
CA HIS A 113 7.52 -13.58 14.04
C HIS A 113 8.98 -13.54 13.57
N PRO A 114 9.46 -14.55 12.82
CA PRO A 114 10.79 -14.52 12.23
C PRO A 114 10.85 -13.56 11.04
N LEU A 115 11.91 -12.77 10.94
CA LEU A 115 12.18 -11.87 9.83
C LEU A 115 12.91 -12.61 8.71
N ILE A 116 12.42 -12.45 7.48
CA ILE A 116 13.00 -13.08 6.29
C ILE A 116 14.14 -12.21 5.74
N PRO A 117 15.20 -12.76 5.11
CA PRO A 117 16.32 -11.95 4.60
C PRO A 117 15.91 -10.78 3.68
N ARG A 118 14.90 -10.95 2.83
CA ARG A 118 14.35 -9.88 1.98
C ARG A 118 13.78 -8.73 2.80
N GLU A 119 13.03 -9.05 3.85
CA GLU A 119 12.42 -8.10 4.76
C GLU A 119 13.48 -7.34 5.57
N VAL A 120 14.48 -8.05 6.09
CA VAL A 120 15.61 -7.43 6.81
C VAL A 120 16.33 -6.40 5.94
N ARG A 121 16.53 -6.68 4.65
CA ARG A 121 17.12 -5.70 3.72
C ARG A 121 16.24 -4.46 3.58
N SER A 122 14.94 -4.65 3.41
CA SER A 122 13.98 -3.54 3.30
C SER A 122 13.91 -2.71 4.58
N LEU A 123 13.88 -3.36 5.75
CA LEU A 123 13.89 -2.69 7.06
C LEU A 123 15.16 -1.87 7.25
N ARG A 124 16.33 -2.41 6.94
CA ARG A 124 17.61 -1.69 7.04
C ARG A 124 17.64 -0.46 6.13
N ALA A 125 17.12 -0.59 4.90
CA ALA A 125 17.01 0.54 3.97
C ALA A 125 16.12 1.64 4.55
N TRP A 126 14.94 1.27 5.07
CA TRP A 126 14.03 2.23 5.71
C TRP A 126 14.65 2.89 6.95
N LEU A 127 15.26 2.13 7.86
CA LEU A 127 15.86 2.67 9.08
C LEU A 127 16.97 3.69 8.81
N ARG A 128 17.74 3.50 7.73
CA ARG A 128 18.78 4.46 7.31
C ARG A 128 18.18 5.81 6.90
N VAL A 129 17.06 5.80 6.20
CA VAL A 129 16.33 7.03 5.81
C VAL A 129 15.61 7.63 7.01
N ARG A 130 14.92 6.80 7.80
CA ARG A 130 14.22 7.21 9.02
C ARG A 130 15.13 7.96 9.99
N LYS A 131 16.38 7.51 10.17
CA LYS A 131 17.37 8.17 11.05
C LYS A 131 17.64 9.62 10.66
N LYS A 132 17.50 9.98 9.39
CA LYS A 132 17.68 11.36 8.89
C LYS A 132 16.43 12.22 9.05
N MET A 133 15.26 11.60 9.25
CA MET A 133 13.95 12.26 9.29
C MET A 133 13.38 12.39 10.70
N ALA A 134 13.78 11.52 11.62
CA ALA A 134 13.24 11.48 12.96
C ALA A 134 13.97 12.49 13.86
N ASP A 135 13.20 13.38 14.49
CA ASP A 135 13.67 14.09 15.69
C ASP A 135 13.78 13.10 16.87
N THR A 136 14.65 13.45 17.81
CA THR A 136 15.21 12.58 18.88
C THR A 136 14.21 12.05 19.92
N GLY A 137 12.90 12.12 19.69
CA GLY A 137 11.87 11.79 20.69
C GLY A 137 10.80 10.77 20.26
N ASN A 138 10.90 10.19 19.06
CA ASN A 138 9.87 9.27 18.57
C ASN A 138 10.42 7.86 18.24
N ASP A 139 9.86 6.85 18.91
CA ASP A 139 10.22 5.43 18.76
C ASP A 139 9.36 4.66 17.74
N TRP A 140 8.38 5.31 17.10
CA TRP A 140 7.53 4.66 16.08
C TRP A 140 8.37 4.19 14.88
N LEU A 141 8.22 2.94 14.47
CA LEU A 141 8.95 2.37 13.33
C LEU A 141 8.62 3.12 12.03
N PHE A 142 7.33 3.35 11.77
CA PHE A 142 6.86 4.00 10.56
C PHE A 142 6.36 5.41 10.85
N ILE A 143 7.03 6.38 10.23
CA ILE A 143 6.74 7.80 10.39
C ILE A 143 6.37 8.46 9.06
N SER A 144 5.56 9.50 9.16
CA SER A 144 5.25 10.43 8.08
C SER A 144 6.46 11.31 7.77
N ARG A 145 6.38 12.11 6.69
CA ARG A 145 7.42 13.09 6.35
C ARG A 145 7.64 14.14 7.44
N SER A 146 6.62 14.39 8.25
CA SER A 146 6.63 15.36 9.34
C SER A 146 7.10 14.74 10.67
N GLY A 147 7.60 13.50 10.67
CA GLY A 147 8.09 12.84 11.89
C GLY A 147 7.00 12.19 12.77
N PHE A 148 5.73 12.49 12.53
CA PHE A 148 4.59 11.90 13.25
C PHE A 148 4.26 10.47 12.78
N PRO A 149 3.67 9.62 13.63
CA PRO A 149 3.20 8.29 13.22
C PRO A 149 2.21 8.37 12.06
N LEU A 150 2.28 7.39 11.16
CA LEU A 150 1.33 7.30 10.05
C LEU A 150 -0.08 6.95 10.56
N SER A 151 -1.10 7.59 9.98
CA SER A 151 -2.49 7.26 10.25
C SER A 151 -2.97 6.12 9.36
N ARG A 152 -4.02 5.40 9.81
CA ARG A 152 -4.66 4.36 9.00
C ARG A 152 -5.09 4.91 7.64
N GLN A 153 -5.72 6.08 7.65
CA GLN A 153 -6.21 6.73 6.43
C GLN A 153 -5.07 7.06 5.46
N GLN A 154 -3.92 7.54 5.96
CA GLN A 154 -2.74 7.77 5.14
C GLN A 154 -2.23 6.48 4.50
N PHE A 155 -2.24 5.37 5.24
CA PHE A 155 -1.84 4.08 4.66
C PHE A 155 -2.82 3.60 3.58
N TYR A 156 -4.14 3.72 3.81
CA TYR A 156 -5.15 3.40 2.81
C TYR A 156 -4.92 4.20 1.52
N TYR A 157 -4.79 5.52 1.61
CA TYR A 157 -4.54 6.37 0.44
C TYR A 157 -3.21 6.03 -0.25
N LEU A 158 -2.15 5.76 0.52
CA LEU A 158 -0.86 5.35 -0.01
C LEU A 158 -0.99 4.06 -0.83
N LEU A 159 -1.66 3.05 -0.28
CA LEU A 159 -1.82 1.74 -0.90
C LEU A 159 -2.67 1.81 -2.17
N THR A 160 -3.79 2.53 -2.13
CA THR A 160 -4.64 2.77 -3.31
C THR A 160 -3.85 3.48 -4.42
N ARG A 161 -3.08 4.51 -4.07
CA ARG A 161 -2.27 5.25 -5.03
C ARG A 161 -1.18 4.38 -5.67
N ILE A 162 -0.53 3.53 -4.88
CA ILE A 162 0.50 2.61 -5.41
C ILE A 162 -0.14 1.55 -6.29
N SER A 163 -1.31 1.01 -5.92
CA SER A 163 -2.06 0.04 -6.73
C SER A 163 -2.38 0.58 -8.12
N HIS A 164 -2.82 1.84 -8.17
CA HIS A 164 -3.13 2.53 -9.40
C HIS A 164 -1.87 2.78 -10.25
N LYS A 165 -0.75 3.16 -9.62
CA LYS A 165 0.54 3.29 -10.31
C LYS A 165 1.06 1.97 -10.85
N ALA A 166 0.81 0.88 -10.15
CA ALA A 166 1.16 -0.47 -10.57
C ALA A 166 0.26 -0.98 -11.72
N GLY A 167 -0.81 -0.27 -12.07
CA GLY A 167 -1.77 -0.71 -13.09
C GLY A 167 -2.51 -1.98 -12.70
N LEU A 168 -2.67 -2.25 -11.39
CA LEU A 168 -3.30 -3.48 -10.92
C LEU A 168 -4.80 -3.45 -11.21
N PRO A 169 -5.38 -4.50 -11.82
CA PRO A 169 -6.81 -4.58 -12.17
C PRO A 169 -7.75 -4.47 -10.96
N VAL A 170 -7.20 -4.55 -9.75
CA VAL A 170 -7.89 -4.44 -8.47
C VAL A 170 -7.28 -3.31 -7.63
N CYS A 171 -8.13 -2.56 -6.93
CA CYS A 171 -7.65 -1.57 -5.97
C CYS A 171 -7.23 -2.27 -4.67
N ALA A 172 -5.92 -2.43 -4.44
CA ALA A 172 -5.43 -3.04 -3.22
C ALA A 172 -5.84 -2.21 -2.00
N HIS A 173 -6.33 -2.91 -0.99
CA HIS A 173 -6.60 -2.37 0.32
C HIS A 173 -6.06 -3.32 1.40
N PRO A 174 -5.86 -2.85 2.64
CA PRO A 174 -5.12 -3.61 3.65
C PRO A 174 -5.72 -4.97 4.00
N HIS A 175 -7.05 -5.11 3.88
CA HIS A 175 -7.70 -6.41 4.08
C HIS A 175 -7.31 -7.41 2.98
N MET A 176 -7.15 -6.99 1.72
CA MET A 176 -6.68 -7.86 0.63
C MET A 176 -5.24 -8.33 0.85
N LEU A 177 -4.35 -7.45 1.32
CA LEU A 177 -2.96 -7.82 1.63
C LEU A 177 -2.90 -8.92 2.69
N ARG A 178 -3.73 -8.81 3.73
CA ARG A 178 -3.83 -9.82 4.77
C ARG A 178 -4.38 -11.15 4.27
N HIS A 179 -5.38 -11.13 3.37
CA HIS A 179 -5.88 -12.36 2.76
C HIS A 179 -4.85 -13.02 1.84
N ALA A 180 -4.10 -12.23 1.07
CA ALA A 180 -3.05 -12.72 0.19
C ALA A 180 -1.89 -13.38 0.96
N CYS A 181 -1.55 -12.86 2.15
CA CYS A 181 -0.59 -13.49 3.07
C CYS A 181 -0.95 -14.95 3.37
N GLY A 182 -2.22 -15.22 3.71
CA GLY A 182 -2.69 -16.56 4.07
C GLY A 182 -2.70 -17.54 2.91
N TYR A 183 -2.69 -17.06 1.66
CA TYR A 183 -2.64 -17.88 0.46
C TYR A 183 -1.21 -18.10 -0.06
N ALA A 184 -0.31 -17.14 0.14
CA ALA A 184 1.07 -17.21 -0.37
C ALA A 184 2.05 -17.95 0.57
N LEU A 185 1.68 -18.17 1.83
CA LEU A 185 2.51 -18.85 2.84
C LEU A 185 1.93 -20.21 3.29
N ALA A 186 0.83 -20.64 2.68
CA ALA A 186 0.25 -21.98 2.85
C ALA A 186 0.76 -22.91 1.74
#